data_AF-A0A966PI07-F1
#
_entry.id   AF-A0A966PI07-F1
#
_cell.length_a   1.000
_cell.length_b   1.000
_cell.length_c   1.000
_cell.angle_alpha   90.00
_cell.angle_beta   90.00
_cell.angle_gamma   90.00
#
_symmetry.space_group_name_H-M   'P 1'
#
loop_
_entity.id
_entity.type
_entity.pdbx_description
1 polymer ?
#
loop_
_entity_poly.entity_id
_entity_poly.type
_entity_poly.pdbx_seq_one_letter_code
_entity_poly.pdbx_strand_id
1 'polypeptide(L)'
;MAITTFTSGQVLTAAQMNAVQGNDYNQTVSTKTASYTLVAADKGTRVVMNSASSTTITVNTSLFAAGDTLVLQNIGAGVCTVTAGTATVSSAGPLAIPQYGSGTLYFTSAGAAIYFPSAVTAATVSSGLVVVKAETAFSAVSSFTADNVFTSSYTNYLILIKFANTSDATLNLQFRAATTTTTTNYNYNGYQMTSTTAASYGYNASQSSLRLAQTGGSSVIGYCQANIYSPQIAEQTGLIATNLRFDASYASPLAQGTTGNQNSSTQFDGFIVSTSAGTTTGSYTVYQGVSD
;
A
#
# COMPACT_ATOMS: atom_id res chain seq x y z
N MET A 1 2.96 -29.90 -25.96
CA MET A 1 3.04 -31.16 -26.70
C MET A 1 2.59 -32.31 -25.80
N ALA A 2 1.52 -33.02 -26.15
CA ALA A 2 1.18 -34.27 -25.46
C ALA A 2 2.19 -35.36 -25.84
N ILE A 3 2.59 -36.20 -24.87
CA ILE A 3 3.50 -37.32 -25.16
C ILE A 3 2.76 -38.32 -26.05
N THR A 4 3.38 -38.65 -27.20
CA THR A 4 2.90 -39.70 -28.09
C THR A 4 3.86 -40.88 -27.99
N THR A 5 3.36 -42.05 -27.60
CA THR A 5 4.18 -43.26 -27.46
C THR A 5 4.01 -44.13 -28.71
N PHE A 6 5.11 -44.43 -29.39
CA PHE A 6 5.14 -45.38 -30.51
C PHE A 6 5.74 -46.71 -30.03
N THR A 7 5.11 -47.82 -30.40
CA THR A 7 5.64 -49.17 -30.16
C THR A 7 6.37 -49.69 -31.40
N SER A 8 7.23 -50.69 -31.19
CA SER A 8 8.00 -51.31 -32.27
C SER A 8 7.08 -51.83 -33.38
N GLY A 9 7.43 -51.52 -34.64
CA GLY A 9 6.69 -51.94 -35.84
C GLY A 9 5.57 -50.98 -36.28
N GLN A 10 5.30 -49.89 -35.55
CA GLN A 10 4.35 -48.87 -35.99
C GLN A 10 4.98 -47.92 -37.02
N VAL A 11 4.22 -47.58 -38.07
CA VAL A 11 4.61 -46.56 -39.05
C VAL A 11 3.93 -45.24 -38.68
N LEU A 12 4.71 -44.18 -38.48
CA LEU A 12 4.19 -42.83 -38.31
C LEU A 12 3.70 -42.30 -39.67
N THR A 13 2.39 -42.24 -39.84
CA THR A 13 1.77 -41.68 -41.05
C THR A 13 1.87 -40.15 -41.06
N ALA A 14 1.81 -39.55 -42.25
CA ALA A 14 1.77 -38.09 -42.39
C ALA A 14 0.59 -37.47 -41.63
N ALA A 15 -0.57 -38.13 -41.61
CA ALA A 15 -1.73 -37.68 -40.85
C ALA A 15 -1.46 -37.65 -39.33
N GLN A 16 -0.80 -38.67 -38.80
CA GLN A 16 -0.40 -38.72 -37.38
C GLN A 16 0.67 -37.66 -37.06
N MET A 17 1.63 -37.43 -37.96
CA MET A 17 2.61 -36.34 -37.76
C MET A 17 1.93 -34.97 -37.75
N ASN A 18 0.99 -34.71 -38.67
CA ASN A 18 0.24 -33.46 -38.67
C ASN A 18 -0.60 -33.29 -37.40
N ALA A 19 -1.17 -34.37 -36.87
CA ALA A 19 -1.91 -34.34 -35.60
C ALA A 19 -1.00 -34.02 -34.40
N VAL A 20 0.22 -34.56 -34.37
CA VAL A 20 1.22 -34.25 -33.34
C VAL A 20 1.65 -32.78 -33.44
N GLN A 21 1.97 -32.29 -34.65
CA GLN A 21 2.34 -30.88 -34.86
C GLN A 21 1.20 -29.90 -34.55
N GLY A 22 -0.05 -30.28 -34.85
CA GLY A 22 -1.23 -29.45 -34.53
C GLY A 22 -1.40 -29.23 -33.02
N ASN A 23 -1.00 -30.20 -32.20
CA ASN A 23 -1.05 -30.11 -30.74
C ASN A 23 0.05 -29.21 -30.15
N ASP A 24 1.16 -28.99 -30.88
CA ASP A 24 2.22 -28.08 -30.42
C ASP A 24 1.73 -26.64 -30.29
N TYR A 25 0.76 -26.24 -31.12
CA TYR A 25 0.15 -24.91 -31.12
C TYR A 25 -1.18 -24.86 -30.36
N ASN A 26 -1.79 -26.00 -30.02
CA ASN A 26 -3.09 -26.09 -29.37
C ASN A 26 -3.02 -26.96 -28.11
N GLN A 27 -2.52 -26.38 -27.02
CA GLN A 27 -2.42 -27.08 -25.73
C GLN A 27 -3.78 -27.61 -25.27
N THR A 28 -3.85 -28.87 -24.84
CA THR A 28 -5.04 -29.42 -24.16
C THR A 28 -5.39 -28.57 -22.94
N VAL A 29 -6.63 -28.07 -22.87
CA VAL A 29 -7.13 -27.21 -21.78
C VAL A 29 -8.10 -27.98 -20.88
N SER A 30 -7.91 -27.90 -19.56
CA SER A 30 -8.73 -28.52 -18.52
C SER A 30 -9.28 -27.44 -17.59
N THR A 31 -10.52 -27.00 -17.85
CA THR A 31 -11.16 -25.93 -17.06
C THR A 31 -11.88 -26.50 -15.83
N LYS A 32 -11.69 -25.88 -14.67
CA LYS A 32 -12.27 -26.25 -13.38
C LYS A 32 -13.01 -25.06 -12.78
N THR A 33 -14.12 -25.33 -12.10
CA THR A 33 -14.97 -24.31 -11.45
C THR A 33 -14.95 -24.38 -9.92
N ALA A 34 -14.21 -25.34 -9.36
CA ALA A 34 -13.97 -25.53 -7.92
C ALA A 34 -12.52 -25.97 -7.70
N SER A 35 -12.05 -25.94 -6.45
CA SER A 35 -10.70 -26.41 -6.08
C SER A 35 -10.41 -27.80 -6.65
N TYR A 36 -9.18 -28.00 -7.10
CA TYR A 36 -8.79 -29.16 -7.89
C TYR A 36 -7.46 -29.75 -7.42
N THR A 37 -7.41 -31.07 -7.28
CA THR A 37 -6.15 -31.79 -7.05
C THR A 37 -5.64 -32.30 -8.38
N LEU A 38 -4.38 -31.99 -8.70
CA LEU A 38 -3.77 -32.45 -9.95
C LEU A 38 -3.77 -33.99 -10.03
N VAL A 39 -3.87 -34.50 -11.25
CA VAL A 39 -3.76 -35.93 -11.55
C VAL A 39 -2.69 -36.16 -12.62
N ALA A 40 -2.19 -37.38 -12.75
CA ALA A 40 -1.13 -37.71 -13.71
C ALA A 40 -1.47 -37.32 -15.18
N ALA A 41 -2.76 -37.29 -15.53
CA ALA A 41 -3.23 -36.89 -16.86
C ALA A 41 -3.09 -35.38 -17.16
N ASP A 42 -2.84 -34.53 -16.15
CA ASP A 42 -2.67 -33.08 -16.36
C ASP A 42 -1.27 -32.72 -16.93
N LYS A 43 -0.40 -33.72 -17.10
CA LYS A 43 0.96 -33.55 -17.64
C LYS A 43 0.93 -32.89 -19.02
N GLY A 44 1.64 -31.77 -19.17
CA GLY A 44 1.73 -31.03 -20.42
C GLY A 44 0.45 -30.29 -20.82
N THR A 45 -0.55 -30.24 -19.94
CA THR A 45 -1.83 -29.55 -20.17
C THR A 45 -1.83 -28.14 -19.60
N ARG A 46 -2.88 -27.38 -19.92
CA ARG A 46 -3.23 -26.12 -19.26
C ARG A 46 -4.43 -26.35 -18.36
N VAL A 47 -4.22 -26.26 -17.05
CA VAL A 47 -5.29 -26.29 -16.05
C VAL A 47 -5.77 -24.86 -15.81
N VAL A 48 -7.06 -24.61 -16.05
CA VAL A 48 -7.68 -23.28 -15.96
C VAL A 48 -8.69 -23.27 -14.82
N MET A 49 -8.58 -22.29 -13.91
CA MET A 49 -9.59 -22.03 -12.89
C MET A 49 -10.56 -20.95 -13.36
N ASN A 50 -11.86 -21.22 -13.25
CA ASN A 50 -12.93 -20.30 -13.59
C ASN A 50 -13.98 -20.29 -12.47
N SER A 51 -13.66 -19.63 -11.37
CA SER A 51 -14.55 -19.46 -10.23
C SER A 51 -14.60 -18.00 -9.79
N ALA A 52 -15.77 -17.54 -9.36
CA ALA A 52 -15.92 -16.23 -8.70
C ALA A 52 -15.40 -16.26 -7.25
N SER A 53 -15.37 -17.44 -6.62
CA SER A 53 -14.84 -17.65 -5.27
C SER A 53 -13.37 -18.05 -5.31
N SER A 54 -12.67 -17.89 -4.19
CA SER A 54 -11.30 -18.39 -4.06
C SER A 54 -11.24 -19.90 -4.25
N THR A 55 -10.15 -20.36 -4.87
CA THR A 55 -9.94 -21.78 -5.18
C THR A 55 -8.49 -22.19 -4.98
N THR A 56 -8.24 -23.49 -4.95
CA THR A 56 -6.89 -24.05 -4.83
C THR A 56 -6.61 -25.07 -5.91
N ILE A 57 -5.35 -25.15 -6.33
CA ILE A 57 -4.81 -26.28 -7.10
C ILE A 57 -3.80 -27.00 -6.21
N THR A 58 -4.12 -28.23 -5.82
CA THR A 58 -3.30 -29.04 -4.91
C THR A 58 -2.32 -29.91 -5.69
N VAL A 59 -1.03 -29.86 -5.29
CA VAL A 59 0.07 -30.60 -5.91
C VAL A 59 0.53 -31.75 -5.01
N ASN A 60 0.37 -32.99 -5.47
CA ASN A 60 0.78 -34.19 -4.74
C ASN A 60 2.01 -34.87 -5.35
N THR A 61 2.69 -35.69 -4.54
CA THR A 61 3.80 -36.56 -4.96
C THR A 61 3.35 -37.68 -5.90
N SER A 62 4.32 -38.26 -6.63
CA SER A 62 4.16 -39.46 -7.45
C SER A 62 3.17 -39.35 -8.62
N LEU A 63 2.76 -38.12 -8.97
CA LEU A 63 1.92 -37.85 -10.15
C LEU A 63 2.75 -37.52 -11.40
N PHE A 64 3.92 -36.92 -11.21
CA PHE A 64 4.78 -36.40 -12.28
C PHE A 64 6.23 -36.74 -12.00
N ALA A 65 7.08 -36.70 -13.03
CA ALA A 65 8.51 -36.96 -12.95
C ALA A 65 9.34 -35.67 -13.12
N ALA A 66 10.64 -35.75 -12.84
CA ALA A 66 11.55 -34.66 -13.13
C ALA A 66 11.49 -34.28 -14.63
N GLY A 67 11.34 -32.98 -14.91
CA GLY A 67 11.20 -32.46 -16.27
C GLY A 67 9.76 -32.20 -16.71
N ASP A 68 8.77 -32.74 -15.99
CA ASP A 68 7.36 -32.57 -16.34
C ASP A 68 6.89 -31.14 -16.06
N THR A 69 6.07 -30.61 -16.98
CA THR A 69 5.51 -29.27 -16.88
C THR A 69 4.00 -29.27 -17.12
N LEU A 70 3.33 -28.30 -16.52
CA LEU A 70 1.97 -27.91 -16.87
C LEU A 70 1.78 -26.41 -16.63
N VAL A 71 0.82 -25.81 -17.32
CA VAL A 71 0.47 -24.40 -17.14
C VAL A 71 -0.75 -24.31 -16.23
N LEU A 72 -0.67 -23.45 -15.23
CA LEU A 72 -1.78 -23.08 -14.36
C LEU A 72 -2.24 -21.67 -14.73
N GLN A 73 -3.55 -21.49 -14.95
CA GLN A 73 -4.13 -20.21 -15.30
C GLN A 73 -5.41 -19.96 -14.51
N ASN A 74 -5.68 -18.72 -14.15
CA ASN A 74 -6.94 -18.31 -13.57
C ASN A 74 -7.64 -17.31 -14.50
N ILE A 75 -8.91 -17.53 -14.80
CA ILE A 75 -9.77 -16.61 -15.55
C ILE A 75 -10.97 -16.13 -14.70
N GLY A 76 -11.21 -16.76 -13.56
CA GLY A 76 -12.25 -16.39 -12.62
C GLY A 76 -11.87 -15.17 -11.76
N ALA A 77 -12.87 -14.47 -11.23
CA ALA A 77 -12.66 -13.31 -10.36
C ALA A 77 -12.06 -13.68 -9.00
N GLY A 78 -12.29 -14.92 -8.53
CA GLY A 78 -11.70 -15.42 -7.31
C GLY A 78 -10.23 -15.79 -7.51
N VAL A 79 -9.38 -15.50 -6.53
CA VAL A 79 -7.96 -15.85 -6.58
C VAL A 79 -7.80 -17.37 -6.51
N CYS A 80 -7.00 -17.95 -7.42
CA CYS A 80 -6.59 -19.35 -7.37
C CYS A 80 -5.22 -19.45 -6.70
N THR A 81 -5.06 -20.31 -5.71
CA THR A 81 -3.76 -20.53 -5.05
C THR A 81 -3.20 -21.89 -5.40
N VAL A 82 -1.93 -21.95 -5.82
CA VAL A 82 -1.17 -23.20 -5.93
C VAL A 82 -0.80 -23.66 -4.51
N THR A 83 -1.24 -24.84 -4.12
CA THR A 83 -1.07 -25.35 -2.75
C THR A 83 -0.26 -26.64 -2.78
N ALA A 84 0.77 -26.72 -1.93
CA ALA A 84 1.46 -27.96 -1.66
C ALA A 84 0.51 -28.94 -0.97
N GLY A 85 0.27 -30.08 -1.59
CA GLY A 85 -0.38 -31.23 -0.95
C GLY A 85 0.70 -32.09 -0.31
N THR A 86 0.96 -33.27 -0.88
CA THR A 86 2.09 -34.10 -0.44
C THR A 86 3.43 -33.74 -1.09
N ALA A 87 3.44 -33.00 -2.20
CA ALA A 87 4.68 -32.52 -2.83
C ALA A 87 5.11 -31.16 -2.31
N THR A 88 6.42 -30.91 -2.27
CA THR A 88 6.97 -29.57 -2.03
C THR A 88 6.73 -28.68 -3.25
N VAL A 89 6.17 -27.48 -3.04
CA VAL A 89 6.02 -26.47 -4.10
C VAL A 89 6.79 -25.22 -3.70
N SER A 90 7.88 -24.94 -4.41
CA SER A 90 8.70 -23.75 -4.22
C SER A 90 8.38 -22.68 -5.27
N SER A 91 8.59 -21.40 -4.96
CA SER A 91 8.42 -20.30 -5.91
C SER A 91 9.25 -19.09 -5.48
N ALA A 92 9.79 -18.33 -6.45
CA ALA A 92 10.42 -17.03 -6.21
C ALA A 92 9.39 -15.87 -6.17
N GLY A 93 8.17 -16.12 -6.64
CA GLY A 93 7.05 -15.17 -6.62
C GLY A 93 5.82 -15.73 -5.88
N PRO A 94 4.66 -15.06 -5.94
CA PRO A 94 3.47 -15.51 -5.25
C PRO A 94 2.96 -16.86 -5.79
N LEU A 95 2.42 -17.69 -4.91
CA LEU A 95 1.66 -18.90 -5.27
C LEU A 95 0.19 -18.58 -5.62
N ALA A 96 -0.24 -17.35 -5.41
CA ALA A 96 -1.55 -16.84 -5.79
C ALA A 96 -1.55 -16.42 -7.26
N ILE A 97 -2.57 -16.88 -7.99
CA ILE A 97 -2.85 -16.59 -9.39
C ILE A 97 -4.09 -15.69 -9.44
N PRO A 98 -3.92 -14.37 -9.65
CA PRO A 98 -5.04 -13.43 -9.77
C PRO A 98 -5.83 -13.69 -11.06
N GLN A 99 -6.97 -13.01 -11.23
CA GLN A 99 -7.74 -13.09 -12.47
C GLN A 99 -6.85 -12.74 -13.67
N TYR A 100 -6.92 -13.56 -14.72
CA TYR A 100 -6.09 -13.52 -15.92
C TYR A 100 -4.59 -13.79 -15.70
N GLY A 101 -4.19 -14.12 -14.48
CA GLY A 101 -2.84 -14.57 -14.15
C GLY A 101 -2.59 -16.01 -14.61
N SER A 102 -1.31 -16.36 -14.73
CA SER A 102 -0.89 -17.74 -15.02
C SER A 102 0.52 -18.01 -14.47
N GLY A 103 0.96 -19.26 -14.58
CA GLY A 103 2.37 -19.64 -14.38
C GLY A 103 2.62 -21.08 -14.77
N THR A 104 3.88 -21.44 -14.91
CA THR A 104 4.32 -22.80 -15.22
C THR A 104 4.70 -23.53 -13.95
N LEU A 105 4.12 -24.70 -13.71
CA LEU A 105 4.57 -25.62 -12.67
C LEU A 105 5.53 -26.63 -13.30
N TYR A 106 6.76 -26.68 -12.79
CA TYR A 106 7.83 -27.56 -13.26
C TYR A 106 8.24 -28.53 -12.15
N PHE A 107 8.22 -29.82 -12.41
CA PHE A 107 8.65 -30.82 -11.45
C PHE A 107 10.16 -31.06 -11.53
N THR A 108 10.87 -30.87 -10.41
CA THR A 108 12.31 -31.21 -10.28
C THR A 108 12.51 -32.66 -9.86
N SER A 109 11.48 -33.29 -9.27
CA SER A 109 11.43 -34.70 -8.92
C SER A 109 9.97 -35.15 -8.73
N ALA A 110 9.73 -36.43 -8.45
CA ALA A 110 8.39 -36.92 -8.11
C ALA A 110 7.82 -36.35 -6.80
N GLY A 111 8.62 -35.68 -5.98
CA GLY A 111 8.20 -35.08 -4.71
C GLY A 111 8.37 -33.57 -4.61
N ALA A 112 8.87 -32.90 -5.66
CA ALA A 112 9.14 -31.46 -5.62
C ALA A 112 8.86 -30.79 -6.96
N ALA A 113 8.23 -29.62 -6.89
CA ALA A 113 7.95 -28.76 -8.01
C ALA A 113 8.33 -27.30 -7.71
N ILE A 114 8.61 -26.55 -8.76
CA ILE A 114 8.83 -25.11 -8.74
C ILE A 114 7.71 -24.47 -9.56
N TYR A 115 6.98 -23.53 -8.96
CA TYR A 115 6.02 -22.69 -9.65
C TYR A 115 6.71 -21.41 -10.12
N PHE A 116 6.63 -21.14 -11.42
CA PHE A 116 7.13 -19.94 -12.07
C PHE A 116 5.94 -19.08 -12.49
N PRO A 117 5.52 -18.08 -11.68
CA PRO A 117 4.42 -17.19 -12.06
C PRO A 117 4.79 -16.38 -13.30
N SER A 118 3.90 -16.37 -14.30
CA SER A 118 3.93 -15.42 -15.41
C SER A 118 3.63 -14.04 -14.82
N ALA A 119 4.51 -13.05 -15.06
CA ALA A 119 4.48 -11.71 -14.46
C ALA A 119 3.10 -11.27 -13.92
N VAL A 120 2.98 -11.32 -12.60
CA VAL A 120 1.89 -10.70 -11.84
C VAL A 120 2.48 -9.52 -11.09
N THR A 121 1.73 -8.41 -11.05
CA THR A 121 2.05 -7.24 -10.23
C THR A 121 2.49 -7.73 -8.87
N ALA A 122 3.72 -7.36 -8.46
CA ALA A 122 4.27 -7.75 -7.17
C ALA A 122 3.22 -7.48 -6.08
N ALA A 123 3.03 -8.44 -5.18
CA ALA A 123 2.20 -8.23 -3.99
C ALA A 123 2.59 -6.87 -3.41
N THR A 124 1.61 -5.99 -3.20
CA THR A 124 1.84 -4.69 -2.58
C THR A 124 2.56 -4.98 -1.28
N VAL A 125 3.86 -4.70 -1.24
CA VAL A 125 4.59 -4.76 0.02
C VAL A 125 3.86 -3.78 0.91
N SER A 126 3.31 -4.28 2.02
CA SER A 126 2.77 -3.43 3.07
C SER A 126 3.97 -2.67 3.63
N SER A 127 4.30 -1.56 2.98
CA SER A 127 5.23 -0.58 3.50
C SER A 127 4.54 -0.01 4.73
N GLY A 128 5.24 0.01 5.88
CA GLY A 128 4.65 0.52 7.13
C GLY A 128 4.07 1.93 6.99
N LEU A 129 4.55 2.71 6.01
CA LEU A 129 3.93 3.95 5.53
C LEU A 129 3.89 3.97 4.00
N VAL A 130 2.76 4.39 3.42
CA VAL A 130 2.62 4.60 1.97
C VAL A 130 2.44 6.08 1.68
N VAL A 131 3.21 6.61 0.74
CA VAL A 131 3.14 8.04 0.34
C VAL A 131 1.83 8.28 -0.43
N VAL A 132 0.98 9.18 0.06
CA VAL A 132 -0.23 9.65 -0.65
C VAL A 132 -0.05 11.03 -1.27
N LYS A 133 0.88 11.82 -0.73
CA LYS A 133 1.33 13.07 -1.32
C LYS A 133 2.85 13.10 -1.26
N ALA A 134 3.49 13.04 -2.43
CA ALA A 134 4.94 13.19 -2.55
C ALA A 134 5.38 14.57 -2.05
N GLU A 135 6.66 14.67 -1.69
CA GLU A 135 7.24 15.91 -1.17
C GLU A 135 6.91 17.09 -2.07
N THR A 136 6.18 18.06 -1.51
CA THR A 136 5.70 19.24 -2.21
C THR A 136 6.30 20.46 -1.55
N ALA A 137 7.06 21.25 -2.33
CA ALA A 137 7.68 22.48 -1.85
C ALA A 137 6.72 23.67 -1.88
N PHE A 138 6.92 24.61 -0.96
CA PHE A 138 6.26 25.92 -0.92
C PHE A 138 7.29 27.00 -0.57
N SER A 139 7.12 28.21 -1.08
CA SER A 139 8.09 29.29 -0.93
C SER A 139 7.42 30.63 -0.67
N ALA A 140 7.81 31.29 0.44
CA ALA A 140 7.33 32.59 0.86
C ALA A 140 5.80 32.75 0.82
N VAL A 141 5.08 31.72 1.28
CA VAL A 141 3.60 31.71 1.31
C VAL A 141 3.06 32.05 2.69
N SER A 142 1.86 32.61 2.77
CA SER A 142 1.10 32.73 4.03
C SER A 142 0.33 31.45 4.38
N SER A 143 0.12 30.58 3.39
CA SER A 143 -0.52 29.27 3.57
C SER A 143 -0.25 28.33 2.39
N PHE A 144 -0.41 27.02 2.62
CA PHE A 144 -0.44 25.99 1.56
C PHE A 144 -1.55 24.97 1.83
N THR A 145 -2.08 24.36 0.77
CA THR A 145 -3.16 23.37 0.86
C THR A 145 -2.74 22.00 0.32
N ALA A 146 -3.37 20.96 0.84
CA ALA A 146 -3.31 19.62 0.30
C ALA A 146 -4.73 19.06 0.29
N ASP A 147 -5.38 19.14 -0.87
CA ASP A 147 -6.71 18.57 -1.10
C ASP A 147 -6.59 17.14 -1.65
N ASN A 148 -7.61 16.31 -1.41
CA ASN A 148 -7.69 14.91 -1.85
C ASN A 148 -6.56 14.01 -1.35
N VAL A 149 -6.03 14.27 -0.14
CA VAL A 149 -4.98 13.46 0.50
C VAL A 149 -5.54 12.50 1.55
N PHE A 150 -6.73 12.77 2.07
CA PHE A 150 -7.43 11.87 2.98
C PHE A 150 -8.52 11.09 2.22
N THR A 151 -8.39 9.77 2.21
CA THR A 151 -9.29 8.82 1.54
C THR A 151 -9.95 7.89 2.57
N SER A 152 -11.09 7.30 2.20
CA SER A 152 -11.80 6.34 3.05
C SER A 152 -11.08 4.99 3.15
N SER A 153 -10.02 4.77 2.37
CA SER A 153 -9.23 3.54 2.38
C SER A 153 -8.33 3.41 3.61
N TYR A 154 -8.09 4.51 4.32
CA TYR A 154 -7.22 4.53 5.50
C TYR A 154 -7.80 5.39 6.60
N THR A 155 -7.72 4.90 7.83
CA THR A 155 -8.22 5.61 9.01
C THR A 155 -7.23 6.65 9.52
N ASN A 156 -5.93 6.45 9.32
CA ASN A 156 -4.89 7.26 9.96
C ASN A 156 -3.84 7.73 8.95
N TYR A 157 -3.32 8.95 9.18
CA TYR A 157 -2.35 9.60 8.29
C TYR A 157 -1.21 10.24 9.08
N LEU A 158 -0.04 10.33 8.44
CA LEU A 158 1.14 11.02 8.93
C LEU A 158 1.48 12.17 8.00
N ILE A 159 1.60 13.38 8.55
CA ILE A 159 2.06 14.56 7.83
C ILE A 159 3.44 14.94 8.36
N LEU A 160 4.41 15.07 7.45
CA LEU A 160 5.75 15.57 7.74
C LEU A 160 5.91 16.94 7.09
N ILE A 161 6.37 17.94 7.85
CA ILE A 161 6.58 19.30 7.38
C ILE A 161 7.96 19.78 7.79
N LYS A 162 8.71 20.30 6.83
CA LYS A 162 9.93 21.09 7.04
C LYS A 162 9.58 22.53 6.69
N PHE A 163 9.89 23.49 7.56
CA PHE A 163 9.46 24.88 7.37
C PHE A 163 10.44 25.87 7.98
N ALA A 164 10.48 27.08 7.43
CA ALA A 164 11.18 28.23 8.00
C ALA A 164 10.30 29.47 7.81
N ASN A 165 10.04 30.19 8.89
CA ASN A 165 9.25 31.42 8.86
C ASN A 165 10.15 32.66 8.79
N THR A 166 9.64 33.75 8.21
CA THR A 166 10.34 35.04 8.16
C THR A 166 10.24 35.84 9.46
N SER A 167 9.43 35.39 10.42
CA SER A 167 9.22 36.01 11.73
C SER A 167 8.83 34.94 12.75
N ASP A 168 8.75 35.32 14.03
CA ASP A 168 8.10 34.50 15.05
C ASP A 168 6.66 34.22 14.64
N ALA A 169 6.37 32.95 14.36
CA ALA A 169 5.06 32.56 13.88
C ALA A 169 4.71 31.12 14.26
N THR A 170 3.41 30.90 14.36
CA THR A 170 2.80 29.59 14.56
C THR A 170 2.24 29.10 13.23
N LEU A 171 2.52 27.84 12.90
CA LEU A 171 1.80 27.14 11.84
C LEU A 171 0.48 26.61 12.41
N ASN A 172 -0.63 26.98 11.77
CA ASN A 172 -1.98 26.60 12.14
C ASN A 172 -2.54 25.66 11.08
N LEU A 173 -3.16 24.56 11.52
CA LEU A 173 -3.80 23.57 10.66
C LEU A 173 -5.31 23.69 10.74
N GLN A 174 -5.96 23.68 9.58
CA GLN A 174 -7.40 23.51 9.44
C GLN A 174 -7.67 22.39 8.45
N PHE A 175 -8.69 21.58 8.74
CA PHE A 175 -9.14 20.52 7.86
C PHE A 175 -10.05 21.09 6.76
N ARG A 176 -10.04 20.42 5.62
CA ARG A 176 -10.80 20.79 4.43
C ARG A 176 -11.69 19.63 4.01
N ALA A 177 -12.91 19.97 3.61
CA ALA A 177 -13.87 19.05 3.03
C ALA A 177 -14.32 19.62 1.68
N ALA A 178 -14.13 18.88 0.60
CA ALA A 178 -14.44 19.31 -0.76
C ALA A 178 -13.88 20.71 -1.06
N THR A 179 -12.60 20.93 -0.72
CA THR A 179 -11.87 22.21 -0.88
C THR A 179 -12.34 23.37 0.02
N THR A 180 -13.33 23.15 0.89
CA THR A 180 -13.82 24.17 1.82
C THR A 180 -13.07 24.06 3.15
N THR A 181 -12.53 25.18 3.65
CA THR A 181 -11.82 25.22 4.93
C THR A 181 -12.80 25.27 6.09
N THR A 182 -12.62 24.38 7.06
CA THR A 182 -13.38 24.44 8.31
C THR A 182 -12.70 25.41 9.27
N THR A 183 -13.47 26.32 9.86
CA THR A 183 -12.95 27.42 10.70
C THR A 183 -13.52 27.41 12.10
N THR A 184 -14.12 26.31 12.53
CA THR A 184 -14.79 26.16 13.83
C THR A 184 -14.57 24.76 14.41
N ASN A 185 -14.89 24.62 15.70
CA ASN A 185 -14.89 23.35 16.43
C ASN A 185 -13.51 22.72 16.62
N TYR A 186 -12.44 23.52 16.62
CA TYR A 186 -11.11 23.04 16.99
C TYR A 186 -10.88 23.17 18.49
N ASN A 187 -10.31 22.14 19.10
CA ASN A 187 -9.81 22.23 20.48
C ASN A 187 -8.41 21.65 20.54
N TYR A 188 -7.53 22.27 21.32
CA TYR A 188 -6.16 21.78 21.48
C TYR A 188 -5.55 22.15 22.83
N ASN A 189 -4.53 21.39 23.20
CA ASN A 189 -3.62 21.63 24.32
C ASN A 189 -2.21 21.27 23.84
N GLY A 190 -1.16 21.75 24.50
CA GLY A 190 0.19 21.34 24.16
C GLY A 190 1.20 21.61 25.26
N TYR A 191 2.46 21.37 24.93
CA TYR A 191 3.58 21.59 25.84
C TYR A 191 4.79 22.10 25.06
N GLN A 192 5.69 22.75 25.79
CA GLN A 192 7.02 23.11 25.31
C GLN A 192 8.07 22.82 26.37
N MET A 193 9.27 22.50 25.90
CA MET A 193 10.45 22.34 26.73
C MET A 193 11.53 23.29 26.21
N THR A 194 12.00 24.16 27.09
CA THR A 194 13.00 25.20 26.81
C THR A 194 14.07 25.17 27.89
N SER A 195 15.29 24.79 27.52
CA SER A 195 16.39 24.58 28.50
C SER A 195 15.93 23.67 29.65
N THR A 196 15.99 24.13 30.89
CA THR A 196 15.56 23.40 32.10
C THR A 196 14.07 23.56 32.44
N THR A 197 13.29 24.29 31.63
CA THR A 197 11.89 24.62 31.90
C THR A 197 10.94 23.82 31.00
N ALA A 198 9.95 23.17 31.60
CA ALA A 198 8.80 22.62 30.89
C ALA A 198 7.55 23.48 31.17
N ALA A 199 6.81 23.82 30.12
CA ALA A 199 5.59 24.61 30.21
C ALA A 199 4.47 23.98 29.39
N SER A 200 3.23 24.12 29.85
CA SER A 200 2.02 23.69 29.13
C SER A 200 1.33 24.88 28.47
N TYR A 201 0.77 24.67 27.28
CA TYR A 201 -0.21 25.58 26.71
C TYR A 201 -1.56 25.22 27.30
N GLY A 202 -2.27 26.15 27.95
CA GLY A 202 -3.59 25.86 28.52
C GLY A 202 -4.56 25.25 27.49
N TYR A 203 -5.57 24.52 27.95
CA TYR A 203 -6.61 23.98 27.07
C TYR A 203 -7.36 25.12 26.36
N ASN A 204 -7.40 25.07 25.03
CA ASN A 204 -8.11 26.04 24.19
C ASN A 204 -9.28 25.34 23.50
N ALA A 205 -10.50 25.74 23.85
CA ALA A 205 -11.72 25.25 23.22
C ALA A 205 -12.22 26.22 22.14
N SER A 206 -13.05 25.72 21.23
CA SER A 206 -13.81 26.53 20.26
C SER A 206 -12.93 27.44 19.39
N GLN A 207 -11.76 26.95 19.02
CA GLN A 207 -10.81 27.65 18.16
C GLN A 207 -11.19 27.50 16.69
N SER A 208 -10.56 28.33 15.85
CA SER A 208 -10.73 28.31 14.39
C SER A 208 -9.70 27.44 13.66
N SER A 209 -8.67 26.97 14.36
CA SER A 209 -7.61 26.10 13.86
C SER A 209 -6.92 25.32 14.97
N LEU A 210 -6.20 24.27 14.60
CA LEU A 210 -5.23 23.58 15.47
C LEU A 210 -3.87 24.25 15.37
N ARG A 211 -3.13 24.30 16.48
CA ARG A 211 -1.72 24.66 16.46
C ARG A 211 -0.89 23.47 16.03
N LEU A 212 -0.14 23.60 14.94
CA LEU A 212 0.65 22.51 14.38
C LEU A 212 2.11 22.58 14.84
N ALA A 213 2.72 23.76 14.73
CA ALA A 213 4.13 23.97 15.02
C ALA A 213 4.45 25.45 15.28
N GLN A 214 5.66 25.75 15.76
CA GLN A 214 6.15 27.12 15.90
C GLN A 214 7.63 27.21 15.50
N THR A 215 8.08 28.39 15.05
CA THR A 215 9.51 28.75 14.99
C THR A 215 9.82 29.91 15.94
N GLY A 216 11.05 29.96 16.45
CA GLY A 216 11.58 31.16 17.10
C GLY A 216 12.61 31.84 16.21
N GLY A 217 12.34 33.08 15.83
CA GLY A 217 13.19 33.91 14.99
C GLY A 217 13.03 33.65 13.50
N SER A 218 13.41 34.65 12.71
CA SER A 218 13.47 34.59 11.26
C SER A 218 14.55 33.59 10.79
N SER A 219 14.20 32.72 9.84
CA SER A 219 15.13 31.93 9.00
C SER A 219 15.81 30.69 9.60
N VAL A 220 15.29 30.11 10.70
CA VAL A 220 15.74 28.78 11.17
C VAL A 220 14.75 27.70 10.75
N ILE A 221 15.25 26.57 10.25
CA ILE A 221 14.42 25.44 9.79
C ILE A 221 13.87 24.67 11.00
N GLY A 222 12.55 24.62 11.12
CA GLY A 222 11.81 23.73 12.01
C GLY A 222 11.29 22.48 11.30
N TYR A 223 11.01 21.46 12.08
CA TYR A 223 10.39 20.21 11.61
C TYR A 223 9.14 19.92 12.42
N CYS A 224 8.09 19.46 11.76
CA CYS A 224 6.85 19.03 12.40
C CYS A 224 6.44 17.67 11.86
N GLN A 225 6.02 16.80 12.76
CA GLN A 225 5.34 15.56 12.47
C GLN A 225 3.94 15.64 13.08
N ALA A 226 2.91 15.29 12.32
CA ALA A 226 1.54 15.23 12.81
C ALA A 226 0.86 13.91 12.41
N ASN A 227 0.39 13.17 13.41
CA ASN A 227 -0.51 12.04 13.23
C ASN A 227 -1.95 12.56 13.21
N ILE A 228 -2.70 12.22 12.17
CA ILE A 228 -4.11 12.56 11.97
C ILE A 228 -4.92 11.27 12.06
N TYR A 229 -5.93 11.26 12.92
CA TYR A 229 -6.76 10.10 13.20
C TYR A 229 -8.18 10.35 12.72
N SER A 230 -8.71 9.41 11.94
CA SER A 230 -10.06 9.40 11.39
C SER A 230 -10.47 10.66 10.60
N PRO A 231 -9.63 11.23 9.70
CA PRO A 231 -10.02 12.44 8.98
C PRO A 231 -11.16 12.20 7.98
N GLN A 232 -11.28 11.01 7.40
CA GLN A 232 -12.27 10.69 6.36
C GLN A 232 -13.41 9.77 6.85
N ILE A 233 -13.63 9.75 8.17
CA ILE A 233 -14.73 9.01 8.83
C ILE A 233 -15.68 10.04 9.45
N ALA A 234 -16.99 9.77 9.47
CA ALA A 234 -18.00 10.65 10.03
C ALA A 234 -17.98 10.67 11.58
N GLU A 235 -16.82 10.94 12.16
CA GLU A 235 -16.55 11.04 13.59
C GLU A 235 -15.53 12.15 13.86
N GLN A 236 -15.22 12.40 15.13
CA GLN A 236 -14.25 13.40 15.51
C GLN A 236 -12.86 13.08 14.94
N THR A 237 -12.24 14.03 14.24
CA THR A 237 -10.86 13.90 13.76
C THR A 237 -9.87 14.29 14.86
N GLY A 238 -8.94 13.39 15.18
CA GLY A 238 -7.90 13.61 16.18
C GLY A 238 -6.56 14.06 15.58
N LEU A 239 -5.76 14.77 16.36
CA LEU A 239 -4.39 15.20 15.99
C LEU A 239 -3.43 15.04 17.17
N ILE A 240 -2.25 14.50 16.88
CA ILE A 240 -1.06 14.59 17.74
C ILE A 240 0.08 15.11 16.87
N ALA A 241 0.61 16.29 17.20
CA ALA A 241 1.75 16.89 16.51
C ALA A 241 2.94 17.07 17.45
N THR A 242 4.14 16.79 16.94
CA THR A 242 5.41 17.10 17.58
C THR A 242 6.22 18.00 16.67
N ASN A 243 6.89 18.96 17.27
CA ASN A 243 7.66 19.98 16.57
C ASN A 243 9.05 20.10 17.20
N LEU A 244 10.07 19.90 16.36
CA LEU A 244 11.44 20.31 16.66
C LEU A 244 11.59 21.75 16.20
N ARG A 245 11.66 22.65 17.17
CA ARG A 245 11.82 24.10 16.99
C ARG A 245 13.25 24.50 17.33
N PHE A 246 13.69 25.60 16.74
CA PHE A 246 14.91 26.29 17.11
C PHE A 246 14.59 27.76 17.36
N ASP A 247 15.23 28.37 18.37
CA ASP A 247 15.06 29.78 18.72
C ASP A 247 16.30 30.59 18.32
N ALA A 248 16.15 31.45 17.31
CA ALA A 248 17.16 32.36 16.76
C ALA A 248 18.44 31.69 16.19
N SER A 249 18.71 30.42 16.51
CA SER A 249 19.90 29.65 16.09
C SER A 249 19.66 28.14 16.18
N TYR A 250 20.33 27.37 15.32
CA TYR A 250 20.34 25.90 15.37
C TYR A 250 20.97 25.32 16.64
N ALA A 251 21.70 26.13 17.43
CA ALA A 251 22.28 25.72 18.71
C ALA A 251 21.27 25.67 19.87
N SER A 252 20.02 26.07 19.65
CA SER A 252 18.98 26.15 20.67
C SER A 252 17.77 25.32 20.27
N PRO A 253 17.85 23.97 20.29
CA PRO A 253 16.72 23.11 19.99
C PRO A 253 15.69 23.12 21.12
N LEU A 254 14.41 23.10 20.76
CA LEU A 254 13.26 23.01 21.64
C LEU A 254 12.32 21.91 21.15
N ALA A 255 11.72 21.21 22.09
CA ALA A 255 10.64 20.27 21.81
C ALA A 255 9.30 20.95 22.12
N GLN A 256 8.38 20.86 21.18
CA GLN A 256 7.00 21.28 21.34
C GLN A 256 6.08 20.14 20.92
N GLY A 257 4.95 19.98 21.62
CA GLY A 257 3.90 19.06 21.21
C GLY A 257 2.53 19.70 21.32
N THR A 258 1.62 19.30 20.43
CA THR A 258 0.21 19.69 20.47
C THR A 258 -0.64 18.44 20.32
N THR A 259 -1.67 18.32 21.16
CA THR A 259 -2.76 17.36 20.99
C THR A 259 -4.05 18.13 20.76
N GLY A 260 -4.92 17.64 19.89
CA GLY A 260 -6.16 18.34 19.62
C GLY A 260 -7.11 17.54 18.76
N ASN A 261 -8.23 18.17 18.44
CA ASN A 261 -9.28 17.59 17.63
C ASN A 261 -10.03 18.64 16.81
N GLN A 262 -10.67 18.17 15.75
CA GLN A 262 -11.81 18.83 15.15
C GLN A 262 -13.07 18.09 15.62
N ASN A 263 -13.89 18.78 16.42
CA ASN A 263 -15.04 18.21 17.13
C ASN A 263 -16.33 18.32 16.31
N SER A 264 -16.34 17.70 15.14
CA SER A 264 -17.55 17.49 14.33
C SER A 264 -17.51 16.10 13.69
N SER A 265 -18.62 15.66 13.09
CA SER A 265 -18.70 14.42 12.31
C SER A 265 -18.41 14.65 10.81
N THR A 266 -17.69 15.71 10.48
CA THR A 266 -17.40 16.07 9.08
C THR A 266 -16.29 15.18 8.55
N GLN A 267 -16.51 14.64 7.36
CA GLN A 267 -15.52 13.90 6.58
C GLN A 267 -14.62 14.87 5.82
N PHE A 268 -13.31 14.83 6.08
CA PHE A 268 -12.30 15.70 5.50
C PHE A 268 -11.48 14.96 4.45
N ASP A 269 -11.27 15.60 3.29
CA ASP A 269 -10.43 15.11 2.19
C ASP A 269 -9.08 15.81 2.12
N GLY A 270 -8.86 16.84 2.93
CA GLY A 270 -7.61 17.60 2.90
C GLY A 270 -7.38 18.51 4.09
N PHE A 271 -6.37 19.38 3.95
CA PHE A 271 -6.01 20.36 4.96
C PHE A 271 -5.40 21.63 4.34
N ILE A 272 -5.40 22.71 5.13
CA ILE A 272 -4.62 23.92 4.90
C ILE A 272 -3.72 24.15 6.12
N VAL A 273 -2.49 24.57 5.87
CA VAL A 273 -1.59 25.11 6.88
C VAL A 273 -1.34 26.57 6.60
N SER A 274 -1.52 27.43 7.59
CA SER A 274 -1.27 28.87 7.52
C SER A 274 -0.25 29.31 8.56
N THR A 275 0.49 30.39 8.28
CA THR A 275 1.37 31.04 9.27
C THR A 275 0.65 32.21 9.93
N SER A 276 0.77 32.34 11.26
CA SER A 276 0.13 33.42 12.01
C SER A 276 0.73 34.81 11.75
N ALA A 277 1.96 34.85 11.22
CA ALA A 277 2.67 36.08 10.86
C ALA A 277 3.71 35.78 9.77
N GLY A 278 4.09 36.83 9.01
CA GLY A 278 5.12 36.73 7.98
C GLY A 278 4.77 35.76 6.85
N THR A 279 5.80 35.11 6.30
CA THR A 279 5.67 34.06 5.29
C THR A 279 6.47 32.83 5.69
N THR A 280 6.15 31.68 5.10
CA THR A 280 6.81 30.40 5.34
C THR A 280 7.33 29.78 4.04
N THR A 281 8.49 29.13 4.12
CA THR A 281 9.14 28.39 3.04
C THR A 281 9.49 27.00 3.54
N GLY A 282 9.32 25.97 2.71
CA GLY A 282 9.51 24.61 3.16
C GLY A 282 9.00 23.54 2.21
N SER A 283 8.76 22.36 2.76
CA SER A 283 8.14 21.23 2.07
C SER A 283 7.28 20.40 3.01
N TYR A 284 6.33 19.66 2.44
CA TYR A 284 5.52 18.70 3.17
C TYR A 284 5.33 17.40 2.39
N THR A 285 5.13 16.31 3.13
CA THR A 285 4.83 14.97 2.60
C THR A 285 3.71 14.37 3.43
N VAL A 286 2.79 13.65 2.79
CA VAL A 286 1.68 12.96 3.47
C VAL A 286 1.79 11.47 3.21
N TYR A 287 1.69 10.70 4.28
CA TYR A 287 1.64 9.25 4.26
C TYR A 287 0.32 8.78 4.86
N GLN A 288 -0.16 7.64 4.41
CA GLN A 288 -1.22 6.88 5.08
C GLN A 288 -0.59 5.80 5.97
N GLY A 289 -1.24 5.51 7.11
CA GLY A 289 -0.94 4.31 7.91
C GLY A 289 -1.52 3.07 7.24
N VAL A 290 -0.98 1.89 7.55
CA VAL A 290 -1.54 0.61 7.06
C VAL A 290 -2.90 0.39 7.73
N SER A 291 -3.92 0.05 6.95
CA SER A 291 -5.18 -0.48 7.48
C SER A 291 -4.96 -1.93 7.92
N ASP A 292 -5.28 -2.26 9.18
CA ASP A 292 -5.37 -3.65 9.64
C ASP A 292 -6.43 -4.44 8.83
#